data_AF-A0A934VXN6-F1
#
_entry.id   AF-A0A934VXN6-F1
#
_cell.length_a   1.000
_cell.length_b   1.000
_cell.length_c   1.000
_cell.angle_alpha   90.00
_cell.angle_beta   90.00
_cell.angle_gamma   90.00
#
_symmetry.space_group_name_H-M   'P 1'
#
loop_
_entity.id
_entity.type
_entity.pdbx_description
1 polymer ?
#
loop_
_entity_poly.entity_id
_entity_poly.type
_entity_poly.pdbx_seq_one_letter_code
_entity_poly.pdbx_strand_id
1 'polypeptide(L)'
;AEMAAWFGCATRTIERRMSRKDGEFCRSYEKGFGRLKISLRRQQIESAKGGNVSMLIWLGKQLLDQADKREVKEEATVTEKVAPLTLSPEDEEFLQRKERLTAQLDSVR
;
A
#
# COMPACT_ATOMS: atom_id res chain seq x y z
N ALA A 1 -19.18 -18.99 -13.10
CA ALA A 1 -20.64 -19.22 -13.10
C ALA A 1 -21.26 -18.89 -14.46
N GLU A 2 -21.13 -17.67 -14.96
CA GLU A 2 -21.74 -17.22 -16.24
C GLU A 2 -21.39 -18.11 -17.44
N MET A 3 -20.10 -18.43 -17.64
CA MET A 3 -19.68 -19.32 -18.73
C MET A 3 -20.36 -20.69 -18.67
N ALA A 4 -20.45 -21.29 -17.48
CA ALA A 4 -21.06 -22.59 -17.29
C ALA A 4 -22.57 -22.56 -17.60
N ALA A 5 -23.26 -21.49 -17.18
CA ALA A 5 -24.66 -21.25 -17.50
C ALA A 5 -24.87 -21.06 -19.01
N TRP A 6 -24.01 -20.30 -19.70
CA TRP A 6 -24.07 -20.10 -21.15
C TRP A 6 -23.95 -21.43 -21.93
N PHE A 7 -23.04 -22.30 -21.49
CA PHE A 7 -22.86 -23.64 -22.07
C PHE A 7 -23.88 -24.68 -21.56
N GLY A 8 -24.78 -24.33 -20.64
CA GLY A 8 -25.74 -25.27 -20.07
C GLY A 8 -25.10 -26.43 -19.29
N CYS A 9 -23.97 -26.18 -18.63
CA CYS A 9 -23.20 -27.22 -17.93
C CYS A 9 -22.84 -26.82 -16.49
N ALA A 10 -22.48 -27.80 -15.67
CA ALA A 10 -22.02 -27.54 -14.31
C ALA A 10 -20.64 -26.83 -14.32
N THR A 11 -20.41 -25.90 -13.38
CA THR A 11 -19.13 -25.19 -13.22
C THR A 11 -17.93 -26.15 -13.14
N ARG A 12 -18.11 -27.30 -12.46
CA ARG A 12 -17.10 -28.36 -12.32
C ARG A 12 -16.62 -28.93 -13.67
N THR A 13 -17.47 -28.91 -14.69
CA THR A 13 -17.08 -29.36 -16.04
C THR A 13 -16.12 -28.36 -16.70
N ILE A 14 -16.34 -27.06 -16.51
CA ILE A 14 -15.43 -26.02 -17.01
C ILE A 14 -14.09 -26.08 -16.27
N GLU A 15 -14.11 -26.18 -14.94
CA GLU A 15 -12.89 -26.31 -14.12
C GLU A 15 -12.05 -27.53 -14.53
N ARG A 16 -12.69 -28.69 -14.73
CA ARG A 16 -12.01 -29.90 -15.19
C ARG A 16 -11.40 -29.75 -16.60
N ARG A 17 -12.02 -28.96 -17.47
CA ARG A 17 -11.47 -28.69 -18.81
C ARG A 17 -10.31 -27.70 -18.76
N MET A 18 -10.37 -26.72 -17.85
CA MET A 18 -9.30 -25.74 -17.62
C MET A 18 -8.07 -26.32 -16.92
N SER A 19 -8.22 -27.37 -16.10
CA SER A 19 -7.07 -28.01 -15.43
C SER A 19 -6.09 -28.67 -16.41
N ARG A 20 -6.54 -28.97 -17.62
CA ARG A 20 -5.68 -29.47 -18.71
C ARG A 20 -5.07 -28.28 -19.45
N LYS A 21 -3.92 -27.79 -18.97
CA LYS A 21 -3.23 -26.60 -19.53
C LYS A 21 -2.94 -26.71 -21.03
N ASP A 22 -2.52 -27.90 -21.49
CA ASP A 22 -2.27 -28.15 -22.92
C ASP A 22 -3.52 -28.55 -23.71
N GLY A 23 -4.70 -28.39 -23.11
CA GLY A 23 -5.98 -28.65 -23.76
C GLY A 23 -6.36 -27.54 -24.74
N GLU A 24 -7.04 -27.93 -25.81
CA GLU A 24 -7.63 -26.99 -26.79
C GLU A 24 -8.59 -25.99 -26.13
N PHE A 25 -9.29 -26.42 -25.10
CA PHE A 25 -10.19 -25.56 -24.32
C PHE A 25 -9.44 -24.40 -23.65
N CYS A 26 -8.30 -24.67 -23.00
CA CYS A 26 -7.50 -23.65 -22.32
C CYS A 26 -6.95 -22.64 -23.32
N ARG A 27 -6.39 -23.12 -24.45
CA ARG A 27 -5.90 -22.25 -25.54
C ARG A 27 -6.99 -21.33 -26.10
N SER A 28 -8.17 -21.89 -26.35
CA SER A 28 -9.30 -21.12 -26.88
C SER A 28 -9.80 -20.08 -25.87
N TYR A 29 -9.87 -20.47 -24.59
CA TYR A 29 -10.21 -19.58 -23.49
C TYR A 29 -9.24 -18.40 -23.38
N GLU A 30 -7.93 -18.66 -23.35
CA GLU A 30 -6.89 -17.63 -23.24
C GLU A 30 -6.94 -16.64 -24.41
N LYS A 31 -7.11 -17.16 -25.64
CA LYS A 31 -7.28 -16.34 -26.84
C LYS A 31 -8.53 -15.44 -26.73
N GLY A 32 -9.66 -15.99 -26.30
CA GLY A 32 -10.88 -15.23 -26.07
C GLY A 32 -10.73 -14.17 -24.98
N PHE A 33 -10.11 -14.54 -23.86
CA PHE A 33 -9.88 -13.65 -22.73
C PHE A 33 -8.90 -12.51 -23.08
N GLY A 34 -7.87 -12.79 -23.88
CA GLY A 34 -6.98 -11.77 -24.44
C GLY A 34 -7.74 -10.74 -25.28
N ARG A 35 -8.65 -11.21 -26.15
CA ARG A 35 -9.52 -10.33 -26.96
C ARG A 35 -10.45 -9.49 -26.08
N LEU A 36 -11.05 -10.10 -25.05
CA LEU A 36 -11.89 -9.40 -24.08
C LEU A 36 -11.12 -8.28 -23.39
N LYS A 37 -9.90 -8.56 -22.90
CA LYS A 37 -9.04 -7.55 -22.27
C LYS A 37 -8.73 -6.38 -23.21
N ILE A 38 -8.46 -6.66 -24.49
CA ILE A 38 -8.22 -5.60 -25.48
C ILE A 38 -9.48 -4.74 -25.67
N SER A 39 -10.65 -5.38 -25.82
CA SER A 39 -11.92 -4.68 -25.97
C SER A 39 -12.24 -3.80 -24.76
N LEU A 40 -12.06 -4.33 -23.55
CA LEU A 40 -12.28 -3.60 -22.31
C LEU A 40 -11.37 -2.38 -22.20
N ARG A 41 -10.06 -2.52 -22.50
CA ARG A 41 -9.13 -1.38 -22.50
C ARG A 41 -9.55 -0.29 -23.48
N ARG A 42 -10.02 -0.68 -24.68
CA ARG A 42 -10.54 0.29 -25.66
C ARG A 42 -11.73 1.06 -25.09
N GLN A 43 -12.70 0.36 -24.51
CA GLN A 43 -13.86 1.00 -23.89
C GLN A 43 -13.48 1.91 -22.71
N GLN A 44 -12.52 1.50 -21.87
CA GLN A 44 -11.99 2.34 -20.79
C GLN A 44 -11.35 3.63 -21.33
N ILE A 45 -10.54 3.53 -22.39
CA ILE A 45 -9.92 4.69 -23.04
C ILE A 45 -10.99 5.62 -23.64
N GLU A 46 -11.99 5.08 -24.33
CA GLU A 46 -13.08 5.90 -24.89
C GLU A 46 -13.92 6.56 -23.78
N SER A 47 -14.19 5.87 -22.68
CA SER A 47 -14.85 6.46 -21.52
C SER A 47 -14.03 7.62 -20.91
N ALA A 48 -12.71 7.43 -20.81
CA ALA A 48 -11.80 8.47 -20.33
C ALA A 48 -11.80 9.69 -21.24
N LYS A 49 -11.74 9.49 -22.57
CA LYS A 49 -11.88 10.56 -23.58
C LYS A 49 -13.22 11.28 -23.52
N GLY A 50 -14.29 10.55 -23.20
CA GLY A 50 -15.64 11.10 -23.02
C GLY A 50 -15.82 11.94 -21.75
N GLY A 51 -14.76 12.18 -20.98
CA GLY A 51 -14.79 13.04 -19.79
C GLY A 51 -14.92 12.28 -18.46
N ASN A 52 -14.78 10.95 -18.45
CA ASN A 52 -14.71 10.21 -17.18
C ASN A 52 -13.36 10.46 -16.47
N VAL A 53 -13.35 11.45 -15.58
CA VAL A 53 -12.16 11.88 -14.81
C VAL A 53 -11.57 10.73 -14.00
N SER A 54 -12.39 9.89 -13.37
CA SER A 54 -11.92 8.75 -12.58
C SER A 54 -11.15 7.74 -13.45
N MET A 55 -11.63 7.50 -14.68
CA MET A 55 -10.96 6.61 -15.62
C MET A 55 -9.65 7.22 -16.14
N LEU A 56 -9.61 8.54 -16.36
CA LEU A 56 -8.37 9.25 -16.71
C LEU A 56 -7.30 9.10 -15.61
N ILE A 57 -7.68 9.32 -14.35
CA ILE A 57 -6.77 9.15 -13.19
C ILE A 57 -6.30 7.69 -13.12
N TRP A 58 -7.22 6.73 -13.24
CA TRP A 58 -6.87 5.31 -13.15
C TRP A 58 -5.91 4.87 -14.27
N LEU A 59 -6.18 5.27 -15.52
CA LEU A 59 -5.29 4.97 -16.65
C LEU A 59 -3.94 5.68 -16.51
N GLY A 60 -3.91 6.91 -15.98
CA GLY A 60 -2.66 7.61 -15.68
C GLY A 60 -1.79 6.85 -14.68
N LYS A 61 -2.39 6.33 -13.61
CA LYS A 61 -1.69 5.48 -12.63
C LYS A 61 -1.15 4.19 -13.25
N GLN A 62 -1.94 3.52 -14.08
CA GLN A 62 -1.58 2.20 -14.61
C GLN A 62 -0.64 2.23 -15.81
N LEU A 63 -0.75 3.24 -16.69
CA LEU A 63 0.01 3.29 -17.94
C LEU A 63 1.15 4.31 -17.92
N LEU A 64 1.07 5.33 -17.05
CA LEU A 64 2.04 6.42 -16.96
C LEU A 64 2.80 6.41 -15.63
N ASP A 65 2.64 5.36 -14.82
CA ASP A 65 3.29 5.19 -13.52
C ASP A 65 3.07 6.39 -12.57
N GLN A 66 1.91 7.04 -12.67
CA GLN A 66 1.57 8.14 -11.78
C GLN A 66 1.27 7.57 -10.39
N ALA A 67 1.95 8.08 -9.37
CA ALA A 67 1.72 7.71 -7.98
C ALA A 67 0.92 8.78 -7.25
N ASP A 68 0.02 8.36 -6.34
CA ASP A 68 -0.56 9.28 -5.37
C ASP A 68 0.52 9.67 -4.36
N LYS A 69 0.82 10.97 -4.26
CA LYS A 69 1.62 11.47 -3.14
C LYS A 69 0.78 11.37 -1.87
N ARG A 70 1.20 10.53 -0.93
CA ARG A 70 0.67 10.51 0.43
C ARG A 70 1.57 11.37 1.29
N GLU A 71 1.10 12.55 1.69
CA GLU A 71 1.73 13.29 2.78
C GLU A 71 1.38 12.58 4.08
N VAL A 72 2.30 11.75 4.58
CA VAL A 72 2.18 11.17 5.92
C VAL A 72 2.67 12.25 6.89
N LYS A 73 1.73 12.96 7.54
CA LYS A 73 2.05 13.70 8.76
C LYS A 73 2.24 12.67 9.87
N GLU A 74 3.48 12.24 10.09
CA GLU A 74 3.85 11.53 11.31
C GLU A 74 3.82 12.52 12.47
N GLU A 75 2.71 12.61 13.18
CA GLU A 75 2.71 13.15 14.53
C GLU A 75 3.40 12.11 15.43
N ALA A 76 4.72 12.25 15.58
CA ALA A 76 5.55 11.40 16.42
C ALA A 76 5.10 11.54 17.89
N THR A 77 4.19 10.67 18.33
CA THR A 77 3.97 10.42 19.76
C THR A 77 5.03 9.41 20.20
N VAL A 78 6.19 9.91 20.62
CA VAL A 78 7.26 9.11 21.20
C VAL A 78 6.72 8.39 22.44
N THR A 79 6.38 7.11 22.29
CA THR A 79 6.01 6.24 23.41
C THR A 79 7.25 5.43 23.79
N GLU A 80 8.19 6.10 24.43
CA GLU A 80 9.42 5.48 24.89
C GLU A 80 9.14 4.70 26.19
N LYS A 81 9.15 3.35 26.12
CA LYS A 81 9.38 2.51 27.30
C LYS A 81 10.86 2.63 27.66
N VAL A 82 11.25 3.75 28.25
CA VAL A 82 12.60 3.94 28.81
C VAL A 82 12.62 3.29 30.18
N ALA A 83 13.48 2.29 30.35
CA ALA A 83 13.81 1.75 31.66
C ALA A 83 14.30 2.89 32.57
N PRO A 84 14.06 2.83 33.91
CA PRO A 84 14.51 3.91 34.79
C PRO A 84 16.02 4.13 34.62
N LEU A 85 16.40 5.31 34.14
CA LEU A 85 17.78 5.77 34.09
C LEU A 85 18.33 5.80 35.52
N THR A 86 19.05 4.74 35.92
CA THR A 86 19.86 4.79 37.13
C THR A 86 21.08 5.65 36.83
N LEU A 87 21.17 6.81 37.49
CA LEU A 87 22.29 7.72 37.36
C LEU A 87 23.60 7.01 37.74
N SER A 88 24.67 7.27 36.99
CA SER A 88 26.01 6.89 37.41
C SER A 88 26.37 7.69 38.67
N PRO A 89 27.11 7.13 39.64
CA PRO A 89 27.59 7.89 40.80
C PRO A 89 28.32 9.19 40.42
N GLU A 90 28.95 9.22 39.24
CA GLU A 90 29.63 10.40 38.69
C GLU A 90 28.65 11.52 38.28
N ASP A 91 27.45 11.17 37.80
CA ASP A 91 26.44 12.12 37.37
C ASP A 91 25.78 12.81 38.58
N GLU A 92 25.64 12.09 39.70
CA GLU A 92 25.11 12.63 40.95
C GLU A 92 26.07 13.65 41.58
N GLU A 93 27.37 13.38 41.57
CA GLU A 93 28.40 14.32 42.05
C GLU A 93 28.45 15.59 41.21
N PHE A 94 28.31 15.46 39.89
CA PHE A 94 28.28 16.61 38.98
C PHE A 94 27.09 17.53 39.27
N LEU A 95 25.91 16.97 39.54
CA LEU A 95 24.71 17.73 39.88
C LEU A 95 24.86 18.44 41.24
N GLN A 96 25.36 17.75 42.26
CA GLN A 96 25.59 18.36 43.57
C GLN A 96 26.61 19.51 43.49
N ARG A 97 27.65 19.35 42.68
CA ARG A 97 28.66 20.40 42.47
C ARG A 97 28.06 21.61 41.75
N LYS A 98 27.22 21.37 40.75
CA LYS A 98 26.51 22.42 40.02
C LYS A 98 25.56 23.18 40.93
N GLU A 99 24.80 22.49 41.76
CA GLU A 99 23.86 23.08 42.72
C GLU A 99 24.58 23.96 43.77
N ARG A 100 25.72 23.51 44.29
CA ARG A 100 26.54 24.31 45.21
C ARG A 100 27.08 25.57 44.54
N LEU A 101 27.51 25.49 43.29
CA LEU A 101 28.00 26.65 42.53
C LEU A 101 26.88 27.65 42.26
N THR A 102 25.67 27.18 41.91
CA THR A 102 24.52 28.06 41.72
C THR A 102 24.09 28.73 43.02
N ALA A 103 24.07 28.00 44.15
CA ALA A 103 23.76 28.57 45.46
C ALA A 103 24.81 29.60 45.91
N GLN A 104 26.09 29.39 45.59
CA GLN A 104 27.15 30.36 45.86
C GLN A 104 26.98 31.62 45.00
N LEU A 105 26.64 31.48 43.72
CA LEU A 105 26.36 32.60 42.82
C LEU A 105 25.14 33.42 43.26
N ASP A 106 24.10 32.75 43.74
CA ASP A 106 22.88 33.41 44.22
C ASP A 106 23.08 34.12 45.57
N SER A 107 24.04 33.68 46.40
CA SER A 107 24.38 34.36 47.68
C SER A 107 25.26 35.61 47.53
N VAL A 108 25.87 35.81 46.36
CA VAL A 108 26.77 36.95 46.06
C VAL A 108 26.02 38.08 45.34
N ARG A 109 24.74 37.87 45.00
CA ARG A 109 23.87 38.82 44.30
C ARG A 109 22.93 39.55 45.24
#